data_AF-A0A7S3GRT2-F1
#
_entry.id   AF-A0A7S3GRT2-F1
#
_cell.length_a   1.000
_cell.length_b   1.000
_cell.length_c   1.000
_cell.angle_alpha   90.00
_cell.angle_beta   90.00
_cell.angle_gamma   90.00
#
_symmetry.space_group_name_H-M   'P 1'
#
loop_
_entity.id
_entity.type
_entity.pdbx_description
1 polymer ?
#
loop_
_entity_poly.entity_id
_entity_poly.type
_entity_poly.pdbx_seq_one_letter_code
_entity_poly.pdbx_strand_id
1 'polypeptide(L)'
;ASAVAPGPLLARTSDSPGEVAYRNGVRIKLRRAPARASQVGAWALETVEGAVVDAGSVEDLMPYLVRCVKEGLKSLGLKSLADVHPSLASGALRLELQRALTLPAPAGRGGGGQPPALLQVRRLTTSSLFNRW
;
A
#
# COMPACT_ATOMS: atom_id res chain seq x y z
N ALA A 1 5.49 19.78 1.27
CA ALA A 1 4.92 19.40 2.58
C ALA A 1 6.05 19.06 3.52
N SER A 2 5.95 19.38 4.81
CA SER A 2 7.07 19.25 5.76
C SER A 2 7.06 17.94 6.56
N ALA A 3 5.91 17.28 6.68
CA ALA A 3 5.75 15.98 7.34
C ALA A 3 4.56 15.21 6.75
N VAL A 4 4.54 13.89 6.93
CA VAL A 4 3.41 13.02 6.56
C VAL A 4 3.05 12.14 7.75
N ALA A 5 1.76 11.92 7.98
CA ALA A 5 1.26 11.00 9.01
C ALA A 5 0.87 9.65 8.34
N PRO A 6 1.71 8.59 8.46
CA PRO A 6 1.47 7.32 7.79
C PRO A 6 0.47 6.42 8.57
N GLY A 7 -0.72 6.95 8.87
CA GLY A 7 -1.72 6.29 9.72
C GLY A 7 -2.08 4.85 9.27
N PRO A 8 -2.49 4.62 8.01
CA PRO A 8 -2.84 3.27 7.53
C PRO A 8 -1.67 2.28 7.53
N LEU A 9 -0.44 2.78 7.39
CA LEU A 9 0.76 1.97 7.37
C LEU A 9 1.15 1.55 8.79
N LEU A 10 1.11 2.49 9.75
CA LEU A 10 1.38 2.20 11.17
C LEU A 10 0.27 1.38 11.82
N ALA A 11 -0.98 1.54 11.38
CA ALA A 11 -2.10 0.75 11.88
C ALA A 11 -1.92 -0.76 11.68
N ARG A 12 -1.04 -1.18 10.77
CA ARG A 12 -0.74 -2.59 10.49
C ARG A 12 0.32 -3.20 11.39
N THR A 13 0.98 -2.41 12.23
CA THR A 13 2.08 -2.89 13.06
C THR A 13 1.57 -3.70 14.24
N SER A 14 2.44 -4.48 14.88
CA SER A 14 2.09 -5.23 16.08
C SER A 14 1.75 -4.33 17.27
N ASP A 15 2.33 -3.12 17.32
CA ASP A 15 2.19 -2.15 18.40
C ASP A 15 0.87 -1.39 18.39
N SER A 16 0.24 -1.27 17.21
CA SER A 16 -1.06 -0.58 17.11
C SER A 16 -2.16 -1.33 17.89
N PRO A 17 -3.20 -0.66 18.38
CA PRO A 17 -4.30 -1.34 19.04
C PRO A 17 -5.10 -2.21 18.04
N GLY A 18 -5.57 -3.38 18.49
CA GLY A 18 -6.47 -4.24 17.72
C GLY A 18 -6.21 -5.73 17.90
N GLU A 19 -7.20 -6.54 17.54
CA GLU A 19 -7.12 -8.00 17.63
C GLU A 19 -6.28 -8.60 16.51
N VAL A 20 -5.48 -9.58 16.89
CA VAL A 20 -4.64 -10.36 15.98
C VAL A 20 -5.29 -11.73 15.79
N ALA A 21 -5.47 -12.13 14.55
CA ALA A 21 -5.94 -13.45 14.17
C ALA A 21 -4.93 -14.12 13.23
N TYR A 22 -5.00 -15.45 13.12
CA TYR A 22 -4.24 -16.20 12.12
C TYR A 22 -5.20 -16.80 11.12
N ARG A 23 -4.91 -16.62 9.83
CA ARG A 23 -5.68 -17.22 8.73
C ARG A 23 -4.70 -17.88 7.77
N ASN A 24 -4.81 -19.20 7.61
CA ASN A 24 -3.93 -20.00 6.74
C ASN A 24 -2.43 -19.79 7.05
N GLY A 25 -2.06 -19.73 8.34
CA GLY A 25 -0.68 -19.50 8.77
C GLY A 25 -0.21 -18.03 8.73
N VAL A 26 -1.01 -17.11 8.16
CA VAL A 26 -0.66 -15.69 8.08
C VAL A 26 -1.26 -14.92 9.25
N ARG A 27 -0.41 -14.14 9.94
CA ARG A 27 -0.83 -13.20 10.98
C ARG A 27 -1.55 -12.00 10.34
N ILE A 28 -2.79 -11.80 10.73
CA ILE A 28 -3.63 -10.70 10.27
C ILE A 28 -4.10 -9.87 11.46
N LYS A 29 -4.27 -8.57 11.24
CA LYS A 29 -4.86 -7.64 12.19
C LYS A 29 -6.27 -7.27 11.74
N LEU A 30 -7.21 -7.44 12.65
CA LEU A 30 -8.62 -7.13 12.39
C LEU A 30 -8.83 -5.63 12.58
N ARG A 31 -9.29 -4.97 11.51
CA ARG A 31 -9.75 -3.59 11.59
C ARG A 31 -11.22 -3.61 11.99
N ARG A 32 -11.50 -3.07 13.18
CA ARG A 32 -12.85 -2.81 13.64
C ARG A 32 -13.31 -1.45 13.14
N ALA A 33 -14.58 -1.37 12.82
CA ALA A 33 -15.29 -0.12 12.57
C ALA A 33 -16.53 -0.09 13.48
N PRO A 34 -17.01 1.11 13.86
CA PRO A 34 -18.34 1.21 14.43
C PRO A 34 -19.33 0.58 13.45
N ALA A 35 -20.21 -0.30 13.93
CA ALA A 35 -21.28 -0.84 13.09
C ALA A 35 -22.04 0.33 12.46
N ARG A 36 -22.21 0.29 11.14
CA ARG A 36 -23.11 1.24 10.47
C ARG A 36 -24.48 1.06 11.09
N ALA A 37 -25.04 2.16 11.63
CA ALA A 37 -26.34 2.22 12.30
C ALA A 37 -27.52 1.64 11.47
N SER A 38 -27.32 1.41 10.17
CA SER A 38 -28.28 0.80 9.25
C SER A 38 -28.48 -0.70 9.45
N GLN A 39 -27.57 -1.43 10.11
CA GLN A 39 -27.59 -2.89 10.11
C GLN A 39 -28.01 -3.53 11.44
N VAL A 40 -27.93 -2.78 12.53
CA VAL A 40 -28.27 -3.27 13.85
C VAL A 40 -28.82 -2.09 14.65
N GLY A 41 -29.96 -2.26 15.33
CA GLY A 41 -30.54 -1.24 16.20
C GLY A 41 -29.50 -0.68 17.17
N ALA A 42 -29.75 0.52 17.73
CA ALA A 42 -28.81 1.43 18.40
C ALA A 42 -28.04 0.90 19.64
N TRP A 43 -27.39 -0.25 19.54
CA TRP A 43 -26.37 -0.75 20.44
C TRP A 43 -25.06 -0.76 19.64
N ALA A 44 -24.06 -0.06 20.17
CA ALA A 44 -22.76 0.15 19.54
C ALA A 44 -21.96 -1.17 19.46
N LEU A 45 -22.34 -2.02 18.52
CA LEU A 45 -21.53 -3.16 18.14
C LEU A 45 -20.32 -2.70 17.36
N GLU A 46 -19.14 -3.08 17.83
CA GLU A 46 -17.95 -3.05 16.99
C GLU A 46 -18.05 -4.20 15.99
N THR A 47 -18.00 -3.89 14.69
CA THR A 47 -17.97 -4.90 13.62
C THR A 47 -16.59 -4.97 13.01
N VAL A 48 -16.20 -6.14 12.48
CA VAL A 48 -14.94 -6.31 11.75
C VAL A 48 -15.18 -5.89 10.29
N GLU A 49 -14.64 -4.74 9.90
CA GLU A 49 -14.79 -4.19 8.55
C GLU A 49 -13.78 -4.81 7.57
N GLY A 50 -12.64 -5.27 8.08
CA GLY A 50 -11.63 -5.92 7.24
C GLY A 50 -10.47 -6.50 8.03
N ALA A 51 -9.65 -7.31 7.34
CA ALA A 51 -8.42 -7.87 7.87
C ALA A 51 -7.24 -7.40 7.03
N VAL A 52 -6.17 -6.98 7.69
CA VAL A 52 -4.94 -6.54 7.02
C VAL A 52 -3.78 -7.38 7.50
N VAL A 53 -2.89 -7.78 6.61
CA VAL A 53 -1.68 -8.54 6.99
C VAL A 53 -0.83 -7.69 7.94
N ASP A 54 -0.41 -8.30 9.04
CA ASP A 54 0.46 -7.66 10.02
C ASP A 54 1.79 -7.25 9.38
N ALA A 55 2.23 -6.02 9.67
CA ALA A 55 3.47 -5.46 9.15
C ALA A 55 4.66 -5.72 10.09
N GLY A 56 4.43 -6.26 11.28
CA GLY A 56 5.47 -6.52 12.27
C GLY A 56 5.72 -5.32 13.19
N SER A 57 6.89 -5.29 13.84
CA SER A 57 7.24 -4.24 14.82
C SER A 57 7.45 -2.88 14.16
N VAL A 58 7.07 -1.82 14.87
CA VAL A 58 7.39 -0.43 14.49
C VAL A 58 8.91 -0.21 14.47
N GLU A 59 9.64 -0.87 15.36
CA GLU A 59 11.10 -0.72 15.50
C GLU A 59 11.85 -1.22 14.26
N ASP A 60 11.33 -2.20 13.55
CA ASP A 60 11.90 -2.70 12.30
C ASP A 60 11.43 -1.85 11.10
N LEU A 61 10.18 -1.40 11.14
CA LEU A 61 9.55 -0.65 10.05
C LEU A 61 10.12 0.77 9.91
N MET A 62 10.33 1.49 11.02
CA MET A 62 10.84 2.87 11.01
C MET A 62 12.22 3.03 10.37
N PRO A 63 13.27 2.27 10.74
CA PRO A 63 14.57 2.40 10.11
C PRO A 63 14.52 2.02 8.63
N TYR A 64 13.63 1.10 8.24
CA TYR A 64 13.39 0.77 6.84
C TYR A 64 12.81 1.95 6.06
N LEU A 65 11.75 2.60 6.56
CA LEU A 65 11.16 3.77 5.91
C LEU A 65 12.16 4.92 5.79
N VAL A 66 12.93 5.20 6.84
CA VAL A 66 13.96 6.25 6.82
C VAL A 66 15.01 5.95 5.75
N ARG A 67 15.44 4.68 5.62
CA ARG A 67 16.37 4.26 4.56
C ARG A 67 15.78 4.49 3.17
N CYS A 68 14.53 4.11 2.93
CA CYS A 68 13.86 4.33 1.65
C CYS A 68 13.78 5.81 1.29
N VAL A 69 13.44 6.68 2.25
CA VAL A 69 13.39 8.13 2.01
C VAL A 69 14.78 8.68 1.69
N LYS A 70 15.83 8.25 2.41
CA LYS A 70 17.20 8.67 2.15
C LYS A 70 17.68 8.26 0.75
N GLU A 71 17.44 7.01 0.35
CA GLU A 71 17.79 6.55 -1.00
C GLU A 71 16.97 7.26 -2.07
N GLY A 72 15.69 7.56 -1.81
CA GLY A 72 14.87 8.38 -2.69
C GLY A 72 15.46 9.79 -2.87
N LEU A 73 15.84 10.47 -1.80
CA LEU A 73 16.51 11.78 -1.88
C LEU A 73 17.82 11.71 -2.66
N LYS A 74 18.62 10.66 -2.43
CA LYS A 74 19.87 10.42 -3.15
C LYS A 74 19.64 10.20 -4.65
N SER A 75 18.60 9.46 -5.04
CA SER A 75 18.24 9.28 -6.46
C SER A 75 17.81 10.59 -7.14
N LEU A 76 17.29 11.54 -6.37
CA LEU A 76 16.95 12.89 -6.84
C LEU A 76 18.16 13.85 -6.82
N GLY A 77 19.33 13.40 -6.35
CA GLY A 77 20.53 14.24 -6.20
C GLY A 77 20.46 15.23 -5.03
N LEU A 78 19.54 15.03 -4.08
CA LEU A 78 19.32 15.92 -2.94
C LEU A 78 19.96 15.34 -1.67
N LYS A 79 20.52 16.23 -0.83
CA LYS A 79 21.21 15.84 0.42
C LYS A 79 20.30 15.89 1.63
N SER A 80 19.32 16.79 1.62
CA SER A 80 18.37 16.96 2.73
C SER A 80 16.94 17.19 2.24
N LEU A 81 15.97 16.97 3.13
CA LEU A 81 14.57 17.28 2.88
C LEU A 81 14.34 18.79 2.69
N ALA A 82 15.16 19.63 3.34
CA ALA A 82 15.06 21.08 3.25
C ALA A 82 15.40 21.59 1.83
N ASP A 83 16.24 20.87 1.09
CA ASP A 83 16.65 21.22 -0.28
C ASP A 83 15.54 20.93 -1.31
N VAL A 84 14.55 20.08 -0.98
CA VAL A 84 13.50 19.66 -1.91
C VAL A 84 12.64 20.84 -2.38
N HIS A 85 12.17 21.66 -1.45
CA HIS A 85 11.31 22.81 -1.76
C HIS A 85 12.02 23.88 -2.63
N PRO A 86 13.25 24.36 -2.30
CA PRO A 86 13.96 25.31 -3.15
C PRO A 86 14.38 24.71 -4.50
N SER A 87 14.75 23.43 -4.56
CA SER A 87 15.06 22.77 -5.86
C SER A 87 13.84 22.64 -6.77
N LEU A 88 12.65 22.45 -6.21
CA LEU A 88 11.40 22.46 -6.98
C LEU A 88 11.03 23.88 -7.44
N ALA A 89 11.15 24.88 -6.56
CA ALA A 89 10.83 26.27 -6.87
C ALA A 89 11.79 26.89 -7.91
N SER A 90 13.06 26.52 -7.86
CA SER A 90 14.08 26.95 -8.84
C SER A 90 13.98 26.23 -10.19
N GLY A 91 13.21 25.14 -10.29
CA GLY A 91 13.10 24.31 -11.49
C GLY A 91 14.29 23.36 -11.73
N ALA A 92 15.21 23.24 -10.77
CA ALA A 92 16.30 22.25 -10.82
C ALA A 92 15.77 20.82 -10.69
N LEU A 93 14.72 20.62 -9.87
CA LEU A 93 13.98 19.37 -9.77
C LEU A 93 12.82 19.37 -10.77
N ARG A 94 12.80 18.39 -11.68
CA ARG A 94 11.76 18.23 -12.70
C ARG A 94 10.87 17.04 -12.37
N LEU A 95 9.58 17.16 -12.70
CA LEU A 95 8.58 16.10 -12.52
C LEU A 95 7.97 15.75 -13.86
N GLU A 96 7.62 14.48 -14.03
CA GLU A 96 6.92 13.99 -15.20
C GLU A 96 5.52 13.50 -14.84
N LEU A 97 4.56 13.74 -15.73
CA LEU A 97 3.21 13.22 -15.60
C LEU A 97 3.17 11.77 -16.06
N GLN A 98 3.04 10.82 -15.14
CA GLN A 98 2.73 9.44 -15.50
C GLN A 98 1.23 9.26 -15.75
N ARG A 99 0.86 8.87 -16.97
CA ARG A 99 -0.49 8.45 -17.31
C ARG A 99 -0.65 6.96 -17.02
N ALA A 100 -1.74 6.59 -16.35
CA ALA A 100 -2.09 5.19 -16.17
C ALA A 100 -2.33 4.53 -17.53
N LEU A 101 -1.79 3.33 -17.73
CA LEU A 101 -2.08 2.52 -18.89
C LEU A 101 -3.53 2.03 -18.77
N THR A 102 -4.48 2.71 -19.39
CA THR A 102 -5.87 2.26 -19.44
C THR A 102 -5.95 1.06 -20.38
N LEU A 103 -5.85 -0.15 -19.83
CA LEU A 103 -6.21 -1.34 -20.58
C LEU A 103 -7.72 -1.29 -20.87
N PRO A 104 -8.16 -1.52 -22.11
CA PRO A 104 -9.59 -1.63 -22.40
C PRO A 104 -10.17 -2.75 -21.54
N ALA A 105 -11.30 -2.46 -20.88
CA ALA A 105 -12.00 -3.46 -20.09
C ALA A 105 -12.29 -4.70 -20.94
N PRO A 106 -12.16 -5.92 -20.40
CA PRO A 106 -12.48 -7.12 -21.15
C PRO A 106 -13.92 -7.01 -21.63
N ALA A 107 -14.12 -7.02 -22.95
CA ALA A 107 -15.43 -7.01 -23.56
C ALA A 107 -16.23 -8.18 -22.94
N GLY A 108 -17.42 -7.87 -22.43
CA GLY A 108 -18.26 -8.82 -21.71
C GLY A 108 -18.45 -10.12 -22.50
N ARG A 109 -18.51 -11.24 -21.76
CA ARG A 109 -18.86 -12.57 -22.30
C ARG A 109 -20.16 -12.47 -23.11
N GLY A 110 -20.03 -12.41 -24.42
CA GLY A 110 -21.13 -12.51 -25.37
C GLY A 110 -20.60 -13.04 -26.69
N GLY A 111 -20.85 -14.33 -26.95
CA GLY A 111 -20.79 -14.96 -28.28
C GLY A 111 -19.40 -15.33 -28.82
N GLY A 112 -19.03 -16.62 -28.71
CA GLY A 112 -18.35 -17.43 -29.74
C GLY A 112 -17.02 -16.99 -30.37
N GLY A 113 -16.44 -15.85 -30.02
CA GLY A 113 -15.19 -15.35 -30.58
C GLY A 113 -13.99 -15.75 -29.72
N GLN A 114 -13.00 -16.40 -30.33
CA GLN A 114 -11.68 -16.64 -29.76
C GLN A 114 -11.18 -15.38 -29.05
N PRO A 115 -10.80 -15.43 -27.74
CA PRO A 115 -10.28 -14.25 -27.06
C PRO A 115 -9.08 -13.73 -27.86
N PRO A 116 -8.97 -12.41 -28.11
CA PRO A 116 -7.78 -11.86 -28.73
C PRO A 116 -6.59 -12.31 -27.89
N ALA A 117 -5.47 -12.66 -28.53
CA ALA A 117 -4.27 -13.16 -27.88
C ALA A 117 -3.78 -12.12 -26.85
N LEU A 118 -4.35 -12.17 -25.64
CA LEU A 118 -3.92 -11.41 -24.50
C LEU A 118 -2.47 -11.81 -24.33
N LEU A 119 -1.59 -10.80 -24.38
CA LEU A 119 -0.22 -10.88 -23.91
C LEU A 119 -0.25 -11.80 -22.70
N GLN A 120 0.28 -13.01 -22.86
CA GLN A 120 0.37 -13.95 -21.76
C GLN A 120 1.07 -13.17 -20.66
N VAL A 121 0.41 -12.99 -19.51
CA VAL A 121 1.05 -12.45 -18.32
C VAL A 121 2.05 -13.50 -17.89
N ARG A 122 3.18 -13.51 -18.59
CA ARG A 122 4.32 -14.34 -18.29
C ARG A 122 4.98 -13.62 -17.13
N ARG A 123 4.85 -14.20 -15.95
CA ARG A 123 5.53 -13.73 -14.74
C ARG A 123 7.03 -13.84 -15.03
N LEU A 124 7.65 -12.73 -15.48
CA LEU A 124 9.03 -12.73 -15.98
C LEU A 124 10.05 -12.93 -14.86
N THR A 125 9.70 -12.67 -13.60
CA THR A 125 10.56 -12.99 -12.46
C THR A 125 9.71 -13.34 -11.24
N THR A 126 10.06 -14.41 -10.52
CA THR A 126 9.70 -14.55 -9.11
C THR A 126 10.84 -13.93 -8.33
N SER A 127 10.62 -12.78 -7.69
CA SER A 127 11.57 -12.33 -6.67
C SER A 127 11.60 -13.38 -5.56
N SER A 128 12.79 -13.83 -5.16
CA SER A 128 13.00 -14.77 -4.06
C SER A 128 12.49 -14.23 -2.71
N LEU A 129 12.22 -12.93 -2.61
CA LEU A 129 11.61 -12.30 -1.44
C LEU A 129 10.14 -12.73 -1.23
N PHE A 130 9.46 -13.26 -2.25
CA PHE A 130 8.06 -13.70 -2.14
C PHE A 130 7.89 -15.20 -1.86
N ASN A 131 8.99 -15.97 -1.71
CA ASN A 131 8.96 -17.41 -1.44
C ASN A 131 9.46 -17.80 -0.04
N ARG A 132 9.48 -16.85 0.92
CA ARG A 132 9.81 -17.15 2.31
C ARG A 132 8.79 -16.58 3.28
N TRP A 133 7.53 -17.01 3.17
CA TRP A 133 6.56 -17.05 4.28
C TRP A 133 5.58 -18.19 4.02
#